data_AF-A0A964K1N6-F1
#
_entry.id   AF-A0A964K1N6-F1
#
_cell.length_a   1.000
_cell.length_b   1.000
_cell.length_c   1.000
_cell.angle_alpha   90.00
_cell.angle_beta   90.00
_cell.angle_gamma   90.00
#
_symmetry.space_group_name_H-M   'P 1'
#
loop_
_entity.id
_entity.type
_entity.pdbx_description
1 polymer ?
#
loop_
_entity_poly.entity_id
_entity_poly.type
_entity_poly.pdbx_seq_one_letter_code
_entity_poly.pdbx_strand_id
1 'polypeptide(L)' 'MKLHGYFRSSAAFRVRIALNLKGLSYDQASIHLRRGEQHDAGFLKLNPLGL' A
#
# COMPACT_ATOMS: atom_id res chain seq x y z
N MET A 1 8.31 -9.08 -3.47
CA MET A 1 8.08 -7.61 -3.37
C MET A 1 6.86 -7.39 -2.48
N LYS A 2 6.83 -6.37 -1.61
CA LYS A 2 5.69 -6.11 -0.73
C LYS A 2 4.93 -4.86 -1.16
N LEU A 3 3.62 -4.97 -1.35
CA LEU A 3 2.72 -3.86 -1.64
C LEU A 3 2.02 -3.44 -0.35
N HIS A 4 2.45 -2.31 0.23
CA HIS A 4 1.75 -1.68 1.33
C HIS A 4 0.55 -0.90 0.79
N GLY A 5 -0.65 -1.19 1.26
CA GLY A 5 -1.82 -0.48 0.80
C GLY A 5 -3.11 -0.87 1.47
N TYR A 6 -4.16 -0.15 1.09
CA TYR A 6 -5.51 -0.35 1.60
C TYR A 6 -6.42 -0.86 0.49
N PHE A 7 -7.33 -1.78 0.80
CA PHE A 7 -8.18 -2.42 -0.21
C PHE A 7 -9.03 -1.40 -0.99
N ARG A 8 -9.50 -0.32 -0.34
CA ARG A 8 -10.29 0.76 -0.96
C ARG A 8 -9.48 1.99 -1.41
N SER A 9 -8.14 1.92 -1.40
CA SER A 9 -7.31 3.01 -1.94
C SER A 9 -7.25 2.94 -3.47
N SER A 10 -7.56 4.05 -4.15
CA SER A 10 -7.49 4.13 -5.61
C SER A 10 -6.05 4.04 -6.12
N ALA A 11 -5.08 4.59 -5.39
CA ALA A 11 -3.66 4.48 -5.72
C ALA A 11 -3.18 3.03 -5.62
N ALA A 12 -3.46 2.35 -4.50
CA ALA A 12 -3.12 0.94 -4.33
C ALA A 12 -3.82 0.05 -5.38
N PHE A 13 -5.06 0.38 -5.76
CA PHE A 13 -5.79 -0.32 -6.82
C PHE A 13 -5.08 -0.24 -8.17
N ARG A 14 -4.61 0.94 -8.59
CA ARG A 14 -3.84 1.10 -9.84
C ARG A 14 -2.55 0.27 -9.84
N VAL A 15 -1.84 0.23 -8.71
CA VAL A 15 -0.62 -0.58 -8.58
C VAL A 15 -0.94 -2.07 -8.67
N ARG A 16 -1.99 -2.56 -7.99
CA ARG A 16 -2.42 -3.97 -8.11
C ARG A 16 -2.72 -4.35 -9.56
N ILE A 17 -3.41 -3.48 -10.32
CA ILE A 17 -3.65 -3.72 -11.75
C ILE A 17 -2.33 -3.85 -12.51
N ALA A 18 -1.43 -2.87 -12.36
CA ALA A 18 -0.15 -2.87 -13.08
C ALA A 18 0.70 -4.11 -12.79
N LEU A 19 0.74 -4.55 -11.52
CA LEU A 19 1.49 -5.74 -11.12
C LEU A 19 0.91 -7.02 -11.74
N ASN A 20 -0.42 -7.17 -11.73
CA ASN A 20 -1.09 -8.32 -12.34
C ASN A 20 -0.94 -8.32 -13.87
N LEU A 21 -1.08 -7.16 -14.52
CA LEU A 21 -0.86 -7.03 -15.97
C LEU A 21 0.57 -7.40 -16.38
N LYS A 22 1.54 -7.14 -15.51
CA LYS A 22 2.95 -7.49 -15.71
C LYS A 22 3.32 -8.90 -15.22
N GLY A 23 2.38 -9.66 -14.66
CA GLY A 23 2.64 -10.99 -14.12
C GLY A 23 3.63 -11.01 -12.94
N LEU A 24 3.76 -9.91 -12.20
CA LEU A 24 4.72 -9.79 -11.10
C LEU A 24 4.10 -10.28 -9.79
N SER A 25 4.75 -11.23 -9.13
CA SER A 25 4.37 -11.69 -7.80
C SER A 25 4.69 -10.65 -6.73
N TYR A 26 3.78 -10.48 -5.78
CA TYR A 26 3.97 -9.58 -4.65
C TYR A 26 3.12 -10.00 -3.44
N ASP A 27 3.58 -9.64 -2.26
CA ASP A 27 2.89 -9.83 -0.99
C ASP A 27 2.04 -8.60 -0.67
N GLN A 28 0.78 -8.78 -0.28
CA GLN A 28 -0.06 -7.69 0.21
C GLN A 28 0.24 -7.41 1.69
N ALA A 29 0.59 -6.16 2.01
CA ALA A 29 0.67 -5.67 3.37
C ALA A 29 -0.43 -4.62 3.61
N SER A 30 -1.45 -5.01 4.36
CA SER A 30 -2.58 -4.12 4.67
C SER A 30 -2.12 -2.95 5.56
N ILE A 31 -2.51 -1.73 5.19
CA ILE A 31 -2.43 -0.52 6.01
C ILE A 31 -3.85 0.02 6.15
N HIS A 32 -4.38 0.07 7.37
CA HIS A 32 -5.76 0.44 7.61
C HIS A 32 -5.94 1.96 7.71
N LEU A 33 -6.18 2.62 6.56
CA LEU A 33 -6.22 4.08 6.49
C LEU A 33 -7.27 4.74 7.40
N ARG A 34 -8.42 4.08 7.64
CA ARG A 34 -9.45 4.63 8.54
C ARG A 34 -9.11 4.52 10.03
N ARG A 35 -8.05 3.80 10.38
CA ARG A 35 -7.49 3.75 11.73
C ARG A 35 -6.27 4.67 11.87
N GLY A 36 -5.82 5.29 10.77
CA GLY A 36 -4.67 6.19 10.77
C GLY A 36 -3.32 5.47 10.74
N GLU A 37 -3.26 4.18 10.43
CA GLU A 37 -2.00 3.39 10.44
C GLU A 37 -0.92 3.93 9.49
N GLN A 38 -1.30 4.75 8.50
CA GLN A 38 -0.35 5.45 7.63
C GLN A 38 0.45 6.55 8.35
N HIS A 39 -0.01 7.00 9.52
CA HIS A 39 0.70 7.97 10.36
C HIS A 39 1.60 7.28 11.39
N ASP A 40 1.58 5.95 11.48
CA ASP A 40 2.41 5.24 12.43
C ASP A 40 3.89 5.45 12.08
N ALA A 41 4.71 5.66 13.11
CA ALA A 41 6.15 5.91 12.94
C ALA A 41 6.86 4.82 12.13
N GLY A 42 6.36 3.58 12.17
CA GLY A 42 6.87 2.49 11.33
C GLY A 42 6.59 2.70 9.84
N PHE A 43 5.38 3.14 9.49
CA PHE A 43 5.02 3.38 8.09
C PHE A 43 5.61 4.69 7.55
N LEU A 44 5.70 5.74 8.38
CA LEU A 44 6.32 7.01 8.00
C LEU A 44 7.81 6.87 7.64
N LYS A 45 8.52 5.88 8.20
CA LYS A 45 9.89 5.55 7.77
C LYS A 45 9.95 5.01 6.33
N LEU A 46 8.88 4.37 5.87
CA LEU A 46 8.77 3.84 4.50
C LEU A 46 8.21 4.89 3.53
N ASN A 47 7.23 5.67 3.99
CA ASN A 47 6.58 6.72 3.21
C ASN A 47 6.39 7.98 4.07
N PRO A 48 7.34 8.93 4.03
CA PRO A 48 7.31 10.14 4.86
C PRO A 48 6.10 11.06 4.62
N LEU A 49 5.39 10.91 3.49
CA LEU A 49 4.21 11.72 3.19
C LEU A 49 3.02 11.37 4.10
N GLY A 50 2.90 10.13 4.56
CA GLY A 50 1.83 9.71 5.49
C GLY A 50 0.38 9.96 5.02
N LEU A 51 0.16 10.08 3.71
CA LEU A 51 -1.16 10.39 3.11
C LEU A 51 -2.14 9.21 3.11
#